data_AF-A0A7S4C9T4-F1
#
_entry.id   AF-A0A7S4C9T4-F1
#
_cell.length_a   1.000
_cell.length_b   1.000
_cell.length_c   1.000
_cell.angle_alpha   90.00
_cell.angle_beta   90.00
_cell.angle_gamma   90.00
#
_symmetry.space_group_name_H-M   'P 1'
#
loop_
_entity.id
_entity.type
_entity.pdbx_description
1 polymer ?
#
loop_
_entity_poly.entity_id
_entity_poly.type
_entity_poly.pdbx_seq_one_letter_code
_entity_poly.pdbx_strand_id
1 'polypeptide(L)'
;FFSPLLHASTVMPFYEDTIYRQYFAVSKWGNLCNVLGLVLVTILPFIVTFAIGTLWSKEDSFRMQPTVFWPKKALLVVWNAQADQQQPQAFVWTSMAKANRLLGDALTVPHLEYYPQDADEDGRVDRLQYDFHVPLPGTFRVTAV
;
A
#
# COMPACT_ATOMS: atom_id res chain seq x y z
N PHE A 1 53.89 -27.92 102.74
CA PHE A 1 52.93 -28.85 102.09
C PHE A 1 52.28 -28.12 100.92
N PHE A 2 52.35 -28.77 99.76
CA PHE A 2 51.93 -28.39 98.40
C PHE A 2 50.67 -27.54 98.22
N SER A 3 50.67 -26.63 97.23
CA SER A 3 49.73 -26.59 96.06
C SER A 3 49.67 -25.20 95.39
N PRO A 4 49.20 -25.05 94.14
CA PRO A 4 49.56 -25.78 92.92
C PRO A 4 49.90 -24.82 91.75
N LEU A 5 50.63 -25.32 90.75
CA LEU A 5 50.86 -24.66 89.45
C LEU A 5 49.55 -24.49 88.69
N LEU A 6 49.03 -23.26 88.60
CA LEU A 6 47.93 -22.92 87.70
C LEU A 6 48.46 -22.85 86.26
N HIS A 7 48.19 -23.87 85.47
CA HIS A 7 48.34 -23.82 84.01
C HIS A 7 47.36 -22.78 83.46
N ALA A 8 47.88 -21.75 82.83
CA ALA A 8 47.07 -20.80 82.07
C ALA A 8 46.52 -21.53 80.83
N SER A 9 45.23 -21.86 80.84
CA SER A 9 44.53 -22.27 79.62
C SER A 9 44.33 -21.03 78.75
N THR A 10 45.02 -20.98 77.61
CA THR A 10 44.84 -19.92 76.62
C THR A 10 43.50 -20.17 75.92
N VAL A 11 42.46 -19.45 76.34
CA VAL A 11 41.16 -19.49 75.66
C VAL A 11 41.34 -18.77 74.33
N MET A 12 41.20 -19.51 73.22
CA MET A 12 41.20 -18.91 71.88
C MET A 12 39.99 -17.97 71.79
N PRO A 13 40.16 -16.66 71.48
CA PRO A 13 39.03 -15.77 71.33
C PRO A 13 38.23 -16.20 70.10
N PHE A 14 36.99 -16.65 70.30
CA PHE A 14 36.03 -16.84 69.22
C PHE A 14 35.73 -15.47 68.62
N TYR A 15 36.11 -15.27 67.36
CA TYR A 15 35.75 -14.07 66.60
C TYR A 15 34.28 -14.16 66.20
N GLU A 16 33.42 -13.54 66.99
CA GLU A 16 31.99 -13.39 66.72
C GLU A 16 31.76 -12.02 66.09
N ASP A 17 31.63 -11.98 64.77
CA ASP A 17 31.27 -10.77 64.04
C ASP A 17 29.84 -10.90 63.55
N THR A 18 28.99 -9.96 63.94
CA THR A 18 27.58 -9.99 63.55
C THR A 18 27.45 -9.59 62.07
N ILE A 19 26.97 -10.52 61.24
CA ILE A 19 26.72 -10.25 59.82
C ILE A 19 25.54 -9.28 59.71
N TYR A 20 25.83 -8.00 59.44
CA TYR A 20 24.80 -7.00 59.17
C TYR A 20 24.23 -7.19 57.77
N ARG A 21 22.95 -7.59 57.67
CA ARG A 21 22.22 -7.59 56.40
C ARG A 21 21.69 -6.19 56.13
N GLN A 22 22.24 -5.51 55.13
CA GLN A 22 21.74 -4.20 54.71
C GLN A 22 20.41 -4.38 53.97
N TYR A 23 19.32 -3.94 54.60
CA TYR A 23 18.02 -3.82 53.93
C TYR A 23 18.00 -2.49 53.19
N PHE A 24 18.10 -2.50 51.86
CA PHE A 24 17.79 -1.32 51.06
C PHE A 24 16.28 -1.05 51.20
N ALA A 25 15.93 -0.12 52.08
CA ALA A 25 14.57 0.39 52.15
C ALA A 25 14.25 1.05 50.81
N VAL A 26 13.44 0.37 49.99
CA VAL A 26 13.00 0.94 48.71
C VAL A 26 12.11 2.12 49.03
N SER A 27 12.64 3.33 48.89
CA SER A 27 11.88 4.57 49.10
C SER A 27 10.59 4.49 48.28
N LYS A 28 9.44 4.81 48.89
CA LYS A 28 8.12 4.75 48.23
C LYS A 28 8.12 5.57 46.93
N TRP A 29 8.84 6.69 46.91
CA TRP A 29 9.03 7.54 45.73
C TRP A 29 9.94 6.89 44.68
N GLY A 30 11.04 6.26 45.09
CA GLY A 30 11.92 5.52 44.16
C GLY A 30 11.22 4.33 43.51
N ASN A 31 10.39 3.62 44.29
CA ASN A 31 9.56 2.55 43.76
C ASN A 31 8.49 3.07 42.79
N LEU A 32 7.86 4.21 43.11
CA LEU A 32 6.90 4.87 42.21
C LEU A 32 7.55 5.25 40.87
N CYS A 33 8.74 5.87 40.89
CA CYS A 33 9.47 6.20 39.67
C CYS A 33 9.84 4.96 38.85
N ASN A 34 10.22 3.86 39.52
CA ASN A 34 10.53 2.60 38.86
C ASN A 34 9.29 2.01 38.16
N VAL A 35 8.16 1.94 38.85
CA VAL A 35 6.89 1.48 38.28
C VAL A 35 6.46 2.37 37.10
N LEU A 36 6.56 3.70 37.24
CA LEU A 36 6.26 4.62 36.13
C LEU A 36 7.18 4.41 34.93
N GLY A 37 8.48 4.19 35.17
CA GLY A 37 9.44 3.87 34.11
C GLY A 37 9.10 2.56 33.39
N LEU A 38 8.75 1.51 34.14
CA LEU A 38 8.33 0.22 33.57
C LEU A 38 7.04 0.35 32.75
N VAL A 39 6.06 1.10 33.26
CA VAL A 39 4.80 1.37 32.55
C VAL A 39 5.09 2.16 31.27
N LEU A 40 5.94 3.18 31.33
CA LEU A 40 6.25 4.00 30.17
C LEU A 40 7.00 3.19 29.10
N VAL A 41 8.03 2.42 29.48
CA VAL A 41 8.77 1.56 28.53
C VAL A 41 7.88 0.47 27.93
N THR A 42 6.90 -0.04 28.70
CA THR A 42 6.01 -1.09 28.20
C THR A 42 4.89 -0.53 27.33
N ILE A 43 4.21 0.54 27.76
CA ILE A 43 2.97 1.03 27.12
C ILE A 43 3.28 1.99 25.96
N LEU A 44 4.31 2.83 26.06
CA LEU A 44 4.66 3.81 25.03
C LEU A 44 4.82 3.20 23.63
N PRO A 45 5.54 2.08 23.42
CA PRO A 45 5.62 1.49 22.09
C PRO A 45 4.26 1.05 21.53
N PHE A 46 3.30 0.64 22.36
CA PHE A 46 1.95 0.30 21.91
C PHE A 46 1.16 1.55 21.47
N ILE A 47 1.28 2.65 22.22
CA ILE A 47 0.62 3.92 21.83
C ILE A 47 1.18 4.43 20.51
N VAL A 48 2.51 4.43 20.36
CA VAL A 48 3.18 4.87 19.13
C VAL A 48 2.78 4.01 17.94
N THR A 49 2.78 2.69 18.10
CA THR A 49 2.43 1.77 17.01
C THR A 49 0.95 1.79 16.65
N PHE A 50 0.07 2.05 17.63
CA PHE A 50 -1.35 2.31 17.38
C PHE A 50 -1.55 3.62 16.61
N ALA A 51 -0.85 4.70 16.99
CA ALA A 51 -0.97 6.00 16.34
C ALA A 51 -0.45 5.99 14.88
N ILE A 52 0.62 5.22 14.61
CA ILE A 52 1.19 5.09 13.26
C ILE A 52 0.36 4.11 12.41
N GLY A 53 -0.44 3.24 13.02
CA GLY A 53 -1.31 2.29 12.31
C GLY A 53 -0.58 1.12 11.65
N THR A 54 0.73 0.97 11.85
CA THR A 54 1.57 0.02 11.11
C THR A 54 1.64 -1.37 11.72
N LEU A 55 1.44 -1.51 13.04
CA LEU A 55 1.67 -2.79 13.73
C LEU A 55 0.50 -3.77 13.61
N TRP A 56 -0.69 -3.28 13.25
CA TRP A 56 -1.92 -4.08 13.10
C TRP A 56 -2.53 -4.02 11.70
N SER A 57 -1.82 -3.44 10.73
CA SER A 57 -2.28 -3.43 9.34
C SER A 57 -2.23 -4.85 8.78
N LYS A 58 -3.38 -5.54 8.77
CA LYS A 58 -3.51 -6.92 8.27
C LYS A 58 -3.38 -6.99 6.75
N GLU A 59 -3.74 -5.91 6.09
CA GLU A 59 -3.76 -5.77 4.65
C GLU A 59 -3.31 -4.35 4.32
N ASP A 60 -2.00 -4.15 4.17
CA ASP A 60 -1.53 -3.09 3.30
C ASP A 60 -1.76 -3.61 1.89
N SER A 61 -2.75 -3.07 1.18
CA SER A 61 -3.06 -3.55 -0.16
C SER A 61 -1.94 -3.08 -1.09
N PHE A 62 -0.84 -3.84 -1.10
CA PHE A 62 0.24 -3.70 -2.05
C PHE A 62 -0.26 -4.17 -3.41
N ARG A 63 -1.12 -3.34 -4.01
CA ARG A 63 -1.60 -3.52 -5.37
C ARG A 63 -0.48 -3.00 -6.26
N MET A 64 0.43 -3.89 -6.64
CA MET A 64 1.30 -3.61 -7.77
C MET A 64 0.37 -3.36 -8.97
N GLN A 65 0.32 -2.13 -9.47
CA GLN A 65 -0.34 -1.86 -10.74
C GLN A 65 0.45 -2.64 -11.81
N PRO A 66 -0.13 -3.65 -12.47
CA PRO A 66 0.58 -4.34 -13.53
C PRO A 66 0.81 -3.35 -14.67
N THR A 67 1.97 -3.42 -15.33
CA THR A 67 2.20 -2.65 -16.55
C THR A 67 1.31 -3.23 -17.66
N VAL A 68 0.12 -2.66 -17.82
CA VAL A 68 -0.84 -3.09 -18.85
C VAL A 68 -0.48 -2.42 -20.16
N PHE A 69 -0.01 -3.21 -21.13
CA PHE A 69 0.08 -2.77 -22.51
C PHE A 69 -1.28 -2.98 -23.18
N TRP A 70 -2.09 -1.92 -23.30
CA TRP A 70 -3.32 -2.02 -24.07
C TRP A 70 -3.00 -2.24 -25.55
N PRO A 71 -3.49 -3.33 -26.16
CA PRO A 71 -3.42 -3.43 -27.61
C PRO A 71 -4.26 -2.29 -28.18
N LYS A 72 -3.61 -1.41 -28.97
CA LYS A 72 -4.21 -0.22 -29.61
C LYS A 72 -5.20 -0.63 -30.72
N LYS A 73 -6.25 -1.33 -30.32
CA LYS A 73 -7.24 -1.95 -31.20
C LYS A 73 -8.58 -1.23 -31.03
N ALA A 74 -9.03 -0.59 -32.10
CA ALA A 74 -10.33 0.09 -32.18
C ALA A 74 -11.20 -0.52 -33.29
N LEU A 75 -12.52 -0.51 -33.07
CA LEU A 75 -13.57 -0.79 -34.04
C LEU A 75 -14.59 0.35 -33.94
N LEU A 76 -14.84 1.00 -35.06
CA LEU A 76 -15.83 2.06 -35.22
C LEU A 76 -16.92 1.55 -36.15
N VAL A 77 -18.17 1.69 -35.71
CA VAL A 77 -19.35 1.37 -36.52
C VAL A 77 -20.29 2.57 -36.44
N VAL A 78 -20.53 3.21 -37.58
CA VAL A 78 -21.45 4.34 -37.70
C VAL A 78 -22.63 3.90 -38.56
N TRP A 79 -23.83 3.95 -37.99
CA TRP A 79 -25.06 3.61 -38.69
C TRP A 79 -25.81 4.88 -39.07
N ASN A 80 -26.26 4.98 -40.32
CA ASN A 80 -27.18 6.02 -40.72
C ASN A 80 -28.62 5.62 -40.31
N ALA A 81 -29.16 6.28 -39.28
CA ALA A 81 -30.51 6.02 -38.77
C ALA A 81 -31.63 6.34 -39.76
N GLN A 82 -31.35 7.10 -40.84
CA GLN A 82 -32.30 7.54 -41.85
C GLN A 82 -32.12 6.86 -43.21
N ALA A 83 -31.22 5.88 -43.31
CA ALA A 83 -31.04 5.12 -44.54
C ALA A 83 -32.31 4.31 -44.86
N ASP A 84 -32.75 4.39 -46.11
CA ASP A 84 -33.87 3.62 -46.64
C ASP A 84 -33.61 2.12 -46.39
N GLN A 85 -34.65 1.36 -46.00
CA GLN A 85 -34.51 -0.05 -45.60
C GLN A 85 -33.91 -0.94 -46.69
N GLN A 86 -33.86 -0.45 -47.93
CA GLN A 86 -33.31 -1.12 -49.10
C GLN A 86 -31.80 -0.88 -49.30
N GLN A 87 -31.20 0.15 -48.68
CA GLN A 87 -29.75 0.42 -48.72
C GLN A 87 -29.25 0.99 -47.38
N PRO A 88 -29.01 0.14 -46.37
CA PRO A 88 -28.42 0.58 -45.12
C PRO A 88 -27.02 1.15 -45.34
N GLN A 89 -26.86 2.46 -45.17
CA GLN A 89 -25.55 3.11 -45.17
C GLN A 89 -24.91 2.95 -43.79
N ALA A 90 -24.00 1.98 -43.68
CA ALA A 90 -23.19 1.77 -42.49
C ALA A 90 -21.72 1.99 -42.85
N PHE A 91 -21.03 2.83 -42.07
CA PHE A 91 -19.58 3.04 -42.20
C PHE A 91 -18.89 2.24 -41.11
N VAL A 92 -17.99 1.35 -41.51
CA VAL A 92 -17.27 0.47 -40.58
C VAL A 92 -15.78 0.65 -40.78
N TRP A 93 -15.05 0.83 -39.68
CA TRP A 93 -13.59 0.92 -39.70
C TRP A 93 -12.99 0.21 -38.50
N THR A 94 -11.84 -0.43 -38.69
CA THR A 94 -11.06 -0.98 -37.58
C THR A 94 -9.58 -0.65 -37.71
N SER A 95 -8.89 -0.58 -36.57
CA SER A 95 -7.41 -0.55 -36.51
C SER A 95 -6.73 -1.78 -37.15
N MET A 96 -7.44 -2.89 -37.37
CA MET A 96 -6.87 -4.11 -37.94
C MET A 96 -6.87 -4.08 -39.47
N ALA A 97 -5.70 -3.89 -40.08
CA ALA A 97 -5.55 -3.81 -41.54
C ALA A 97 -6.13 -5.02 -42.30
N LYS A 98 -6.03 -6.24 -41.75
CA LYS A 98 -6.60 -7.45 -42.36
C LYS A 98 -8.12 -7.41 -42.42
N ALA A 99 -8.77 -6.89 -41.38
CA ALA A 99 -10.22 -6.77 -41.31
C ALA A 99 -10.74 -5.62 -42.19
N ASN A 100 -10.02 -4.49 -42.27
CA ASN A 100 -10.37 -3.40 -43.20
C ASN A 100 -10.41 -3.84 -44.66
N ARG A 101 -9.52 -4.76 -45.07
CA ARG A 101 -9.53 -5.33 -46.42
C ARG A 101 -10.79 -6.14 -46.73
N LEU A 102 -11.43 -6.70 -45.72
CA LEU A 102 -12.68 -7.46 -45.88
C LEU A 102 -13.92 -6.56 -45.94
N LEU A 103 -13.81 -5.31 -45.47
CA LEU A 103 -14.92 -4.35 -45.43
C LEU A 103 -15.17 -3.65 -46.78
N GLY A 104 -14.20 -3.67 -47.71
CA GLY A 104 -14.37 -3.19 -49.08
C GLY A 104 -14.86 -1.74 -49.17
N ASP A 105 -15.93 -1.51 -49.94
CA ASP A 105 -16.47 -0.18 -50.28
C ASP A 105 -17.19 0.54 -49.12
N ALA A 106 -17.43 -0.14 -47.99
CA ALA A 106 -18.00 0.48 -46.78
C ALA A 106 -16.96 1.18 -45.90
N LEU A 107 -15.70 1.22 -46.35
CA LEU A 107 -14.56 1.73 -45.58
C LEU A 107 -14.34 3.23 -45.80
N THR A 108 -14.85 4.04 -44.89
CA THR A 108 -14.39 5.42 -44.70
C THR A 108 -13.31 5.42 -43.63
N VAL A 109 -12.08 5.81 -43.96
CA VAL A 109 -10.97 5.84 -43.00
C VAL A 109 -11.13 7.07 -42.08
N PRO A 110 -11.39 6.89 -40.77
CA PRO A 110 -11.37 7.97 -39.81
C PRO A 110 -9.94 8.33 -39.46
N HIS A 111 -9.74 9.58 -39.05
CA HIS A 111 -8.52 9.99 -38.38
C HIS A 111 -8.64 9.62 -36.89
N LEU A 112 -7.69 8.81 -36.40
CA LEU A 112 -7.66 8.31 -35.03
C LEU A 112 -6.46 8.91 -34.29
N GLU A 113 -6.75 9.61 -33.20
CA GLU A 113 -5.74 10.05 -32.25
C GLU A 113 -5.91 9.27 -30.95
N TYR A 114 -4.79 8.96 -30.30
CA TYR A 114 -4.79 8.33 -28.98
C TYR A 114 -3.73 8.99 -28.13
N TYR A 115 -4.06 9.19 -26.85
CA TYR A 115 -3.08 9.68 -25.88
C TYR A 115 -3.24 8.93 -24.56
N PRO A 116 -2.10 8.49 -23.98
CA PRO A 116 -2.09 7.97 -22.63
C PRO A 116 -2.27 9.11 -21.65
N GLN A 117 -3.07 8.89 -20.62
CA GLN A 117 -3.26 9.78 -19.50
C GLN A 117 -2.71 9.10 -18.24
N ASP A 118 -1.80 9.82 -17.60
CA ASP A 118 -1.20 9.52 -16.30
C ASP A 118 -1.74 10.60 -15.35
N ALA A 119 -2.60 10.20 -14.41
CA ALA A 119 -3.36 11.13 -13.59
C ALA A 119 -2.63 11.50 -12.30
N ASP A 120 -1.78 10.62 -11.79
CA ASP A 120 -0.98 10.81 -10.58
C ASP A 120 0.50 11.14 -10.87
N GLU A 121 0.87 11.22 -12.15
CA GLU A 121 2.20 11.55 -12.65
C GLU A 121 3.28 10.57 -12.18
N ASP A 122 2.91 9.32 -11.92
CA ASP A 122 3.82 8.27 -11.45
C ASP A 122 4.62 7.59 -12.59
N GLY A 123 4.36 8.00 -13.84
CA GLY A 123 4.96 7.46 -15.04
C GLY A 123 4.26 6.22 -15.59
N ARG A 124 3.13 5.81 -14.99
CA ARG A 124 2.29 4.70 -15.44
C ARG A 124 1.03 5.26 -16.09
N VAL A 125 0.60 4.59 -17.16
CA VAL A 125 -0.61 5.00 -17.86
C VAL A 125 -1.82 4.44 -17.12
N ASP A 126 -2.70 5.33 -16.67
CA ASP A 126 -3.95 4.95 -15.99
C ASP A 126 -5.11 4.79 -16.97
N ARG A 127 -5.17 5.67 -17.97
CA ARG A 127 -6.27 5.74 -18.93
C ARG A 127 -5.73 5.94 -20.32
N LEU A 128 -6.38 5.31 -21.30
CA LEU A 128 -6.13 5.54 -22.72
C LEU A 128 -7.34 6.23 -23.32
N GLN A 129 -7.14 7.46 -23.80
CA GLN A 129 -8.19 8.21 -24.49
C GLN A 129 -8.03 8.06 -26.00
N TYR A 130 -9.17 7.91 -26.68
CA TYR A 130 -9.26 7.76 -28.13
C TYR A 130 -10.18 8.83 -28.70
N ASP A 131 -9.67 9.60 -29.65
CA ASP A 131 -10.42 10.61 -30.37
C ASP A 131 -10.59 10.18 -31.83
N PHE A 132 -11.84 10.07 -32.27
CA PHE A 132 -12.22 9.62 -33.61
C PHE A 132 -12.78 10.78 -34.42
N HIS A 133 -12.11 11.10 -35.52
CA HIS A 133 -12.57 12.08 -36.49
C HIS A 133 -13.04 11.35 -37.75
N VAL A 134 -14.35 11.29 -37.96
CA VAL A 134 -14.97 10.57 -39.07
C VAL A 134 -15.35 11.57 -40.17
N PRO A 135 -14.74 11.50 -41.37
CA PRO A 135 -15.14 12.36 -42.48
C PRO A 135 -16.47 11.85 -43.07
N LEU A 136 -17.56 12.56 -42.79
CA LEU A 136 -18.89 12.19 -43.29
C LEU A 136 -19.18 12.90 -44.62
N PRO A 137 -19.59 12.19 -45.70
CA PRO A 137 -19.91 12.81 -46.99
C PRO A 137 -21.29 13.48 -46.95
N GLY A 138 -21.38 14.73 -46.47
CA GLY A 138 -22.62 15.52 -46.45
C GLY A 138 -23.08 15.98 -45.06
N THR A 139 -24.31 16.47 -44.96
CA THR A 139 -24.91 16.97 -43.70
C THR A 139 -25.63 15.85 -42.97
N PHE A 140 -25.03 15.36 -41.88
CA PHE A 140 -25.64 14.31 -41.04
C PHE A 140 -26.05 14.88 -39.68
N ARG A 141 -27.18 14.40 -39.16
CA ARG A 141 -27.61 14.68 -37.79
C ARG A 141 -27.06 13.60 -36.87
N VAL A 142 -26.08 13.97 -36.05
CA VAL A 142 -25.52 13.07 -35.03
C VAL A 142 -26.43 13.13 -33.80
N THR A 143 -27.00 11.99 -33.43
CA THR A 143 -27.74 11.83 -32.17
C THR A 143 -26.92 10.90 -31.29
N ALA A 144 -26.47 11.39 -30.14
CA ALA A 144 -25.86 10.53 -29.13
C ALA A 144 -26.96 9.67 -28.49
N VAL A 145 -26.73 8.36 -28.43
CA VAL A 145 -27.56 7.40 -27.66
C VAL A 145 -26.74 6.97 -26.46
#